data_AF-J9FGY3-F1
#
_entry.id   AF-J9FGY3-F1
#
_cell.length_a   1.000
_cell.length_b   1.000
_cell.length_c   1.000
_cell.angle_alpha   90.00
_cell.angle_beta   90.00
_cell.angle_gamma   90.00
#
_symmetry.space_group_name_H-M   'P 1'
#
loop_
_entity.id
_entity.type
_entity.pdbx_description
1 polymer ?
#
loop_
_entity_poly.entity_id
_entity_poly.type
_entity_poly.pdbx_seq_one_letter_code
_entity_poly.pdbx_strand_id
1 'polypeptide(L)'
;MSEKHIGEVVQVIGPVLDIRFAHDELPALLNAIEIDNKGAKLIVEVAQQIGDNTVRCIAMSSTDGLVRGTKALDTGGPISVPVGEECLGRVFNLLGEPVDNLPAPETKEHWAIHRPAPSYEEQTPATEILETGIKVVDLICPYAKGGKIGLFGGAGVGKTVLIMELIHNVATAHGG
;
A
#
# COMPACT_ATOMS: atom_id res chain seq x y z
N MET A 1 -17.34 13.26 15.47
CA MET A 1 -17.84 11.93 15.07
C MET A 1 -18.23 12.06 13.62
N SER A 2 -17.38 11.60 12.70
CA SER A 2 -17.63 11.71 11.27
C SER A 2 -18.93 10.99 10.93
N GLU A 3 -19.81 11.64 10.17
CA GLU A 3 -21.02 11.02 9.65
C GLU A 3 -20.61 9.78 8.84
N LYS A 4 -21.20 8.63 9.18
CA LYS A 4 -20.88 7.36 8.51
C LYS A 4 -21.68 7.30 7.22
N HIS A 5 -21.02 7.59 6.10
CA HIS A 5 -21.63 7.43 4.78
C HIS A 5 -21.71 5.93 4.45
N ILE A 6 -22.93 5.46 4.17
CA ILE A 6 -23.19 4.05 3.88
C ILE A 6 -23.69 3.93 2.45
N GLY A 7 -22.92 3.23 1.62
CA GLY A 7 -23.28 2.85 0.27
C GLY A 7 -23.80 1.41 0.18
N GLU A 8 -24.22 1.06 -1.03
CA GLU A 8 -24.72 -0.25 -1.39
C GLU A 8 -23.96 -0.77 -2.61
N VAL A 9 -23.48 -2.02 -2.54
CA VAL A 9 -22.79 -2.66 -3.67
C VAL A 9 -23.80 -2.93 -4.79
N VAL A 10 -23.65 -2.26 -5.94
CA VAL A 10 -24.55 -2.42 -7.09
C VAL A 10 -24.00 -3.40 -8.12
N GLN A 11 -22.68 -3.55 -8.20
CA GLN A 11 -22.03 -4.42 -9.18
C GLN A 11 -20.72 -5.00 -8.65
N VAL A 12 -20.42 -6.24 -9.06
CA VAL A 12 -19.15 -6.94 -8.77
C VAL A 12 -18.68 -7.60 -10.07
N ILE A 13 -17.51 -7.21 -10.56
CA ILE A 13 -16.84 -7.78 -11.74
C ILE A 13 -15.41 -8.13 -11.35
N GLY A 14 -15.18 -9.39 -10.95
CA GLY A 14 -13.89 -9.80 -10.40
C GLY A 14 -13.45 -8.87 -9.26
N PRO A 15 -12.24 -8.30 -9.29
CA PRO A 15 -11.77 -7.40 -8.23
C PRO A 15 -12.35 -5.98 -8.28
N VAL A 16 -13.20 -5.67 -9.26
CA VAL A 16 -13.78 -4.34 -9.45
C VAL A 16 -15.21 -4.33 -8.92
N LEU A 17 -15.52 -3.39 -8.03
CA LEU A 17 -16.85 -3.20 -7.48
C LEU A 17 -17.37 -1.82 -7.85
N ASP A 18 -18.66 -1.72 -8.15
CA ASP A 18 -19.34 -0.43 -8.20
C ASP A 18 -20.25 -0.33 -6.97
N ILE A 19 -20.12 0.77 -6.22
CA ILE A 19 -20.83 1.03 -4.96
C ILE A 19 -21.56 2.36 -5.09
N ARG A 20 -22.86 2.34 -4.83
CA ARG A 20 -23.71 3.53 -4.89
C ARG A 20 -23.90 4.11 -3.50
N PHE A 21 -23.66 5.40 -3.36
CA PHE A 21 -23.87 6.16 -2.13
C PHE A 21 -25.10 7.06 -2.25
N ALA A 22 -25.57 7.61 -1.13
CA ALA A 22 -26.61 8.63 -1.15
C ALA A 22 -26.09 9.93 -1.80
N HIS A 23 -27.01 10.83 -2.13
CA HIS A 23 -26.64 12.13 -2.67
C HIS A 23 -25.81 12.91 -1.66
N ASP A 24 -24.77 13.61 -2.12
CA ASP A 24 -23.78 14.35 -1.31
C ASP A 24 -22.92 13.52 -0.33
N GLU A 25 -23.07 12.20 -0.29
CA GLU A 25 -22.27 11.28 0.53
C GLU A 25 -21.17 10.56 -0.27
N LEU A 26 -20.82 11.09 -1.44
CA LEU A 26 -19.94 10.40 -2.38
C LEU A 26 -18.48 10.44 -1.89
N PRO A 27 -17.84 9.27 -1.66
CA PRO A 27 -16.48 9.25 -1.14
C PRO A 27 -15.47 9.87 -2.10
N ALA A 28 -14.40 10.44 -1.53
CA ALA A 28 -13.29 10.95 -2.31
C ALA A 28 -12.53 9.82 -3.02
N LEU A 29 -11.79 10.18 -4.08
CA LEU A 29 -10.84 9.25 -4.68
C LEU A 29 -9.83 8.78 -3.64
N LEU A 30 -9.42 7.52 -3.74
CA LEU A 30 -8.46 6.86 -2.86
C LEU A 30 -8.98 6.59 -1.44
N ASN A 31 -10.23 6.91 -1.12
CA ASN A 31 -10.82 6.52 0.16
C ASN A 31 -10.96 4.99 0.25
N ALA A 32 -10.73 4.47 1.44
CA ALA A 32 -11.03 3.09 1.78
C ALA A 32 -12.52 2.95 2.16
N ILE A 33 -13.16 1.92 1.65
CA ILE A 33 -14.52 1.52 1.97
C ILE A 33 -14.47 0.12 2.58
N GLU A 34 -15.14 -0.05 3.71
CA GLU A 34 -15.24 -1.30 4.44
C GLU A 34 -16.57 -2.00 4.14
N ILE A 35 -16.49 -3.28 3.75
CA ILE A 35 -17.64 -4.11 3.43
C ILE A 35 -17.59 -5.35 4.31
N ASP A 36 -18.72 -5.66 4.95
CA ASP A 36 -18.89 -6.94 5.65
C ASP A 36 -19.31 -8.02 4.64
N ASN A 37 -18.39 -8.91 4.31
CA ASN A 37 -18.66 -10.08 3.47
C ASN A 37 -18.82 -11.32 4.35
N LYS A 38 -20.04 -11.55 4.85
CA LYS A 38 -20.40 -12.74 5.65
C LYS A 38 -19.53 -12.93 6.91
N GLY A 39 -19.20 -11.84 7.60
CA GLY A 39 -18.36 -11.83 8.80
C GLY A 39 -16.86 -11.64 8.50
N ALA A 40 -16.46 -11.61 7.23
CA ALA A 40 -15.10 -11.25 6.83
C ALA A 40 -15.05 -9.79 6.38
N LYS A 41 -14.12 -9.03 6.95
CA LYS A 41 -13.87 -7.64 6.58
C LYS A 41 -13.19 -7.58 5.20
N LEU A 42 -13.84 -6.95 4.23
CA LEU A 42 -13.30 -6.67 2.91
C LEU A 42 -13.07 -5.15 2.79
N ILE A 43 -11.83 -4.76 2.53
CA ILE A 43 -11.48 -3.38 2.18
C ILE A 43 -11.42 -3.22 0.68
N VAL A 44 -12.05 -2.17 0.17
CA VAL A 44 -11.97 -1.73 -1.22
C VAL A 44 -11.54 -0.26 -1.27
N GLU A 45 -10.81 0.13 -2.31
CA GLU A 45 -10.35 1.51 -2.49
C GLU A 45 -11.07 2.16 -3.67
N VAL A 46 -11.53 3.40 -3.49
CA VAL A 46 -12.19 4.18 -4.54
C VAL A 46 -11.19 4.58 -5.61
N ALA A 47 -11.35 4.03 -6.81
CA ALA A 47 -10.50 4.35 -7.96
C ALA A 47 -11.09 5.46 -8.84
N GLN A 48 -12.42 5.50 -8.99
CA GLN A 48 -13.10 6.46 -9.87
C GLN A 48 -14.50 6.81 -9.35
N GLN A 49 -14.98 7.99 -9.71
CA GLN A 49 -16.39 8.38 -9.58
C GLN A 49 -17.02 8.29 -10.97
N ILE A 50 -18.00 7.40 -11.15
CA ILE A 50 -18.53 7.04 -12.49
C ILE A 50 -19.90 7.69 -12.80
N GLY A 51 -20.37 8.57 -11.91
CA GLY A 51 -21.70 9.21 -12.01
C GLY A 51 -22.80 8.39 -11.34
N ASP A 52 -24.04 8.90 -11.37
CA ASP A 52 -25.22 8.26 -10.72
C ASP A 52 -24.98 7.89 -9.25
N ASN A 53 -24.35 8.81 -8.51
CA ASN A 53 -23.88 8.64 -7.14
C ASN A 53 -23.08 7.34 -6.89
N THR A 54 -22.37 6.85 -7.91
CA THR A 54 -21.67 5.57 -7.87
C THR A 54 -20.17 5.76 -7.99
N VAL A 55 -19.43 5.06 -7.13
CA VAL A 55 -17.97 4.97 -7.15
C VAL A 55 -17.53 3.58 -7.61
N ARG A 56 -16.50 3.55 -8.43
CA ARG A 56 -15.81 2.33 -8.83
C ARG A 56 -14.62 2.10 -7.91
N CYS A 57 -14.61 0.93 -7.29
CA CYS A 57 -13.62 0.54 -6.30
C CYS A 57 -12.83 -0.68 -6.76
N ILE A 58 -11.61 -0.81 -6.25
CA ILE A 58 -10.75 -1.97 -6.42
C ILE A 58 -10.67 -2.72 -5.09
N ALA A 59 -10.91 -4.02 -5.11
CA ALA A 59 -10.82 -4.86 -3.92
C ALA A 59 -9.37 -5.15 -3.51
N MET A 60 -9.08 -5.05 -2.22
CA MET A 60 -7.77 -5.42 -1.66
C MET A 60 -7.68 -6.91 -1.31
N SER A 61 -8.76 -7.67 -1.50
CA SER A 61 -8.86 -9.10 -1.22
C SER A 61 -9.94 -9.73 -2.11
N SER A 62 -10.12 -11.06 -2.02
CA SER A 62 -11.12 -11.77 -2.83
C SER A 62 -12.54 -11.21 -2.60
N THR A 63 -13.27 -11.02 -3.70
CA THR A 63 -14.68 -10.62 -3.72
C THR A 63 -15.61 -11.83 -3.76
N ASP A 64 -15.09 -13.04 -3.60
CA ASP A 64 -15.88 -14.27 -3.69
C ASP A 64 -17.01 -14.28 -2.66
N GLY A 65 -18.19 -14.66 -3.13
CA GLY A 65 -19.38 -14.73 -2.28
C GLY A 65 -19.98 -13.38 -1.90
N LEU A 66 -19.42 -12.26 -2.35
CA LEU A 66 -20.01 -10.94 -2.18
C LEU A 66 -21.30 -10.81 -3.02
N VAL A 67 -22.33 -10.21 -2.44
CA VAL A 67 -23.64 -10.10 -3.05
C VAL A 67 -23.96 -8.63 -3.30
N ARG A 68 -24.72 -8.35 -4.36
CA ARG A 68 -25.29 -7.01 -4.58
C ARG A 68 -26.25 -6.68 -3.45
N GLY A 69 -26.31 -5.42 -3.05
CA GLY A 69 -27.08 -5.00 -1.90
C GLY A 69 -26.33 -5.02 -0.57
N THR A 70 -25.12 -5.57 -0.54
CA THR A 70 -24.29 -5.52 0.67
C THR A 70 -23.94 -4.07 1.00
N LYS A 71 -24.04 -3.73 2.29
CA LYS A 71 -23.70 -2.40 2.80
C LYS A 71 -22.19 -2.18 2.76
N ALA A 72 -21.80 -0.97 2.39
CA ALA A 72 -20.41 -0.54 2.26
C ALA A 72 -20.23 0.76 3.05
N LEU A 73 -19.30 0.78 4.00
CA LEU A 73 -19.05 1.91 4.89
C LEU A 73 -17.84 2.70 4.39
N ASP A 74 -18.01 3.99 4.10
CA ASP A 74 -16.87 4.87 3.87
C ASP A 74 -16.11 5.09 5.18
N THR A 75 -14.80 4.87 5.15
CA THR A 75 -13.92 5.14 6.30
C THR A 75 -13.56 6.61 6.43
N GLY A 76 -13.82 7.41 5.39
CA GLY A 76 -13.58 8.85 5.36
C GLY A 76 -12.16 9.25 4.94
N GLY A 77 -11.28 8.29 4.68
CA GLY A 77 -9.92 8.56 4.22
C GLY A 77 -9.27 7.34 3.56
N PRO A 78 -8.03 7.47 3.09
CA PRO A 78 -7.31 6.38 2.45
C PRO A 78 -6.97 5.24 3.40
N ILE A 79 -6.60 4.09 2.82
CA ILE A 79 -6.01 2.97 3.57
C ILE A 79 -4.84 3.51 4.40
N SER A 80 -4.87 3.24 5.70
CA SER A 80 -3.90 3.75 6.67
C SER A 80 -3.23 2.60 7.40
N VAL A 81 -1.90 2.61 7.42
CA VAL A 81 -1.06 1.51 7.93
C VAL A 81 -0.28 1.95 9.16
N PRO A 82 0.05 1.02 10.09
CA PRO A 82 0.85 1.36 11.27
C PRO A 82 2.28 1.72 10.85
N VAL A 83 2.84 2.75 11.50
CA VAL A 83 4.23 3.17 11.32
C VAL A 83 4.90 3.36 12.68
N GLY A 84 6.24 3.37 12.72
CA GLY A 84 7.01 3.55 13.95
C GLY A 84 8.04 2.45 14.17
N GLU A 85 8.81 2.57 15.25
CA GLU A 85 9.83 1.58 15.63
C GLU A 85 9.20 0.24 16.04
N GLU A 86 7.95 0.27 16.53
CA GLU A 86 7.18 -0.90 16.93
C GLU A 86 6.86 -1.85 15.75
N CYS A 87 6.98 -1.35 14.51
CA CYS A 87 6.81 -2.12 13.28
C CYS A 87 8.10 -2.84 12.85
N LEU A 88 9.26 -2.55 13.43
CA LEU A 88 10.53 -3.17 13.04
C LEU A 88 10.54 -4.68 13.32
N GLY A 89 10.99 -5.46 12.34
CA GLY A 89 11.04 -6.93 12.43
C GLY A 89 9.68 -7.64 12.29
N ARG A 90 8.61 -6.89 12.02
CA ARG A 90 7.26 -7.43 11.80
C ARG A 90 6.98 -7.65 10.32
N VAL A 91 6.01 -8.51 10.01
CA VAL A 91 5.54 -8.73 8.63
C VAL A 91 4.07 -8.30 8.53
N PHE A 92 3.77 -7.40 7.60
CA PHE A 92 2.43 -6.86 7.39
C PHE A 92 1.90 -7.16 5.98
N ASN A 93 0.58 -7.23 5.86
CA ASN A 93 -0.10 -7.19 4.56
C ASN A 93 -0.29 -5.74 4.07
N LEU A 94 -0.91 -5.59 2.89
CA LEU A 94 -1.18 -4.29 2.26
C LEU A 94 -2.08 -3.36 3.12
N LEU A 95 -2.93 -3.92 3.97
CA LEU A 95 -3.81 -3.17 4.87
C LEU A 95 -3.13 -2.77 6.18
N GLY A 96 -1.86 -3.15 6.37
CA GLY A 96 -1.12 -2.89 7.61
C GLY A 96 -1.44 -3.88 8.73
N GLU A 97 -2.11 -5.00 8.43
CA GLU A 97 -2.40 -6.05 9.41
C GLU A 97 -1.21 -7.01 9.52
N PRO A 98 -0.82 -7.43 10.73
CA PRO A 98 0.28 -8.37 10.92
C PRO A 98 -0.08 -9.76 10.36
N VAL A 99 0.85 -10.38 9.63
CA VAL A 99 0.71 -11.74 9.08
C VAL A 99 1.80 -12.70 9.60
N ASP A 100 2.53 -12.27 10.63
CA ASP A 100 3.60 -13.04 11.28
C ASP A 100 3.13 -13.90 12.47
N ASN A 101 1.81 -14.05 12.66
CA ASN A 101 1.17 -14.74 13.78
C ASN A 101 1.51 -14.15 15.17
N LEU A 102 2.01 -12.92 15.24
CA LEU A 102 2.23 -12.19 16.48
C LEU A 102 1.10 -11.15 16.69
N PRO A 103 0.85 -10.70 17.93
CA PRO A 103 -0.13 -9.65 18.20
C PRO A 103 0.15 -8.37 17.40
N ALA A 104 -0.89 -7.62 17.07
CA ALA A 104 -0.72 -6.32 16.42
C ALA A 104 0.17 -5.41 17.28
N PRO A 105 1.19 -4.76 16.69
CA PRO A 105 2.03 -3.84 17.44
C PRO A 105 1.21 -2.66 17.95
N GLU A 106 1.48 -2.23 19.18
CA GLU A 106 0.88 -1.03 19.73
C GLU A 106 1.58 0.20 19.16
N THR A 107 1.18 0.64 17.96
CA THR A 107 1.63 1.92 17.41
C THR A 107 0.69 3.05 17.82
N LYS A 108 1.26 4.25 18.01
CA LYS A 108 0.51 5.49 18.23
C LYS A 108 0.14 6.19 16.92
N GLU A 109 0.80 5.83 15.81
CA GLU A 109 0.74 6.58 14.58
C GLU A 109 0.40 5.67 13.39
N HIS A 110 -0.58 6.12 12.59
CA HIS A 110 -0.96 5.48 11.34
C HIS A 110 -0.83 6.49 10.21
N TRP A 111 -0.24 6.05 9.10
CA TRP A 111 -0.04 6.88 7.92
C TRP A 111 -0.88 6.36 6.75
N ALA A 112 -1.52 7.29 6.04
CA ALA A 112 -2.17 6.99 4.77
C ALA A 112 -1.13 6.55 3.73
N ILE A 113 -1.44 5.49 2.97
CA ILE A 113 -0.55 4.98 1.90
C ILE A 113 -0.45 5.95 0.71
N HIS A 114 -1.47 6.80 0.55
CA HIS A 114 -1.51 7.84 -0.48
C HIS A 114 -1.07 9.18 0.10
N ARG A 115 0.08 9.67 -0.37
CA ARG A 115 0.64 10.96 0.03
C ARG A 115 1.26 11.68 -1.16
N PRO A 116 1.25 13.02 -1.17
CA PRO A 116 1.96 13.77 -2.19
C PRO A 116 3.46 13.45 -2.14
N ALA A 117 4.10 13.48 -3.30
CA ALA A 117 5.54 13.39 -3.37
C ALA A 117 6.20 14.62 -2.69
N PRO A 118 7.45 14.49 -2.21
CA PRO A 118 8.20 15.63 -1.68
C PRO A 118 8.26 16.79 -2.68
N SER A 119 8.10 18.01 -2.18
CA SER A 119 8.17 19.25 -2.95
C SER A 119 9.58 19.47 -3.52
N TYR A 120 9.71 20.40 -4.46
CA TYR A 120 11.02 20.73 -5.06
C TYR A 120 12.03 21.25 -4.03
N GLU A 121 11.57 22.01 -3.03
CA GLU A 121 12.42 22.57 -1.97
C GLU A 121 12.96 21.52 -1.00
N GLU A 122 12.25 20.39 -0.86
CA GLU A 122 12.65 19.26 -0.01
C GLU A 122 13.61 18.29 -0.73
N GLN A 123 13.80 18.46 -2.04
CA GLN A 123 14.64 17.56 -2.83
C GLN A 123 16.12 17.89 -2.64
N THR A 124 16.88 16.90 -2.18
CA THR A 124 18.34 16.98 -2.08
C THR A 124 18.98 16.13 -3.19
N PRO A 125 19.96 16.66 -3.95
CA PRO A 125 20.67 15.87 -4.96
C PRO A 125 21.49 14.76 -4.28
N ALA A 126 21.38 13.53 -4.79
CA ALA A 126 22.18 12.41 -4.32
C ALA A 126 23.61 12.52 -4.88
N THR A 127 24.55 12.99 -4.06
CA THR A 127 25.96 13.16 -4.45
C THR A 127 26.90 12.10 -3.87
N GLU A 128 26.45 11.35 -2.87
CA GLU A 128 27.25 10.33 -2.18
C GLU A 128 27.09 8.96 -2.84
N ILE A 129 28.19 8.22 -2.98
CA ILE A 129 28.18 6.84 -3.45
C ILE A 129 27.82 5.91 -2.28
N LEU A 130 26.94 4.95 -2.53
CA LEU A 130 26.66 3.81 -1.67
C LEU A 130 27.52 2.64 -2.14
N GLU A 131 28.57 2.31 -1.37
CA GLU A 131 29.43 1.16 -1.64
C GLU A 131 28.67 -0.15 -1.39
N THR A 132 28.58 -1.01 -2.40
CA THR A 132 27.81 -2.25 -2.33
C THR A 132 28.66 -3.50 -2.07
N GLY A 133 29.98 -3.41 -2.25
CA GLY A 133 30.90 -4.55 -2.20
C GLY A 133 30.87 -5.41 -3.47
N ILE A 134 30.07 -5.03 -4.47
CA ILE A 134 29.88 -5.78 -5.71
C ILE A 134 30.71 -5.12 -6.80
N LYS A 135 31.81 -5.77 -7.22
CA LYS A 135 32.78 -5.22 -8.17
C LYS A 135 32.17 -4.57 -9.41
N VAL A 136 31.22 -5.25 -10.06
CA VAL A 136 30.61 -4.71 -11.29
C VAL A 136 29.72 -3.50 -11.02
N VAL A 137 29.04 -3.47 -9.86
CA VAL A 137 28.20 -2.34 -9.46
C VAL A 137 29.10 -1.17 -9.08
N ASP A 138 30.02 -1.36 -8.15
CA ASP A 138 30.85 -0.27 -7.62
C ASP A 138 31.79 0.34 -8.67
N LEU A 139 32.23 -0.44 -9.67
CA LEU A 139 33.13 0.04 -10.72
C LEU A 139 32.40 0.63 -11.93
N ILE A 140 31.34 -0.02 -12.42
CA ILE A 140 30.73 0.30 -13.72
C ILE A 140 29.46 1.14 -13.55
N CYS A 141 28.66 0.89 -12.51
CA CYS A 141 27.37 1.55 -12.28
C CYS A 141 27.16 1.78 -10.78
N PRO A 142 27.94 2.66 -10.14
CA PRO A 142 27.89 2.88 -8.70
C PRO A 142 26.53 3.41 -8.27
N TYR A 143 26.05 2.93 -7.13
CA TYR A 143 24.77 3.38 -6.58
C TYR A 143 24.94 4.69 -5.81
N ALA A 144 23.98 5.59 -5.94
CA ALA A 144 23.94 6.83 -5.16
C ALA A 144 23.10 6.61 -3.89
N LYS A 145 23.57 7.12 -2.74
CA LYS A 145 22.84 7.07 -1.47
C LYS A 145 21.55 7.90 -1.57
N GLY A 146 20.42 7.31 -1.17
CA GLY A 146 19.10 7.91 -1.36
C GLY A 146 18.61 7.89 -2.82
N GLY A 147 19.36 7.26 -3.73
CA GLY A 147 18.97 7.09 -5.13
C GLY A 147 17.96 5.94 -5.33
N LYS A 148 17.42 5.87 -6.55
CA LYS A 148 16.54 4.78 -6.99
C LYS A 148 17.32 3.83 -7.89
N ILE A 149 17.25 2.53 -7.60
CA ILE A 149 17.99 1.48 -8.31
C ILE A 149 17.00 0.56 -9.03
N GLY A 150 17.25 0.28 -10.31
CA GLY A 150 16.45 -0.65 -11.11
C GLY A 150 17.24 -1.91 -11.47
N LEU A 151 16.69 -3.09 -11.15
CA LEU A 151 17.28 -4.38 -11.51
C LEU A 151 16.52 -5.01 -12.69
N PHE A 152 17.02 -4.79 -13.91
CA PHE A 152 16.39 -5.26 -15.14
C PHE A 152 16.95 -6.62 -15.58
N GLY A 153 16.07 -7.61 -15.76
CA GLY A 153 16.47 -8.91 -16.28
C GLY A 153 15.33 -9.94 -16.29
N GLY A 154 15.50 -11.02 -17.05
CA GLY A 154 14.51 -12.09 -17.22
C GLY A 154 14.32 -13.01 -16.00
N ALA A 155 13.57 -14.10 -16.16
CA ALA A 155 13.43 -15.13 -15.14
C ALA A 155 14.77 -15.86 -14.92
N GLY A 156 15.10 -16.20 -13.67
CA GLY A 156 16.29 -16.99 -13.35
C GLY A 156 17.65 -16.28 -13.45
N VAL A 157 17.70 -15.00 -13.82
CA VAL A 157 18.97 -14.25 -13.99
C VAL A 157 19.61 -13.74 -12.69
N GLY A 158 19.12 -14.20 -11.52
CA GLY A 158 19.71 -13.85 -10.23
C GLY A 158 19.26 -12.53 -9.60
N LYS A 159 18.16 -11.90 -10.04
CA LYS A 159 17.65 -10.65 -9.42
C LYS A 159 17.43 -10.77 -7.91
N THR A 160 16.75 -11.83 -7.47
CA THR A 160 16.51 -12.08 -6.04
C THR A 160 17.80 -12.35 -5.28
N VAL A 161 18.75 -13.07 -5.90
CA VAL A 161 20.07 -13.35 -5.32
C VAL A 161 20.84 -12.04 -5.12
N LEU A 162 20.81 -11.15 -6.10
CA LEU A 162 21.45 -9.85 -6.01
C LEU A 162 20.82 -8.96 -4.92
N ILE A 163 19.49 -8.99 -4.76
CA ILE A 163 18.82 -8.27 -3.65
C ILE A 163 19.25 -8.83 -2.29
N MET A 164 19.30 -10.16 -2.14
CA MET A 164 19.76 -10.78 -0.88
C MET A 164 21.22 -10.41 -0.57
N GLU A 165 22.08 -10.38 -1.59
CA GLU A 165 23.47 -9.96 -1.45
C GLU A 165 23.60 -8.49 -1.05
N LEU A 166 22.80 -7.59 -1.66
CA LEU A 166 22.76 -6.18 -1.28
C LEU A 166 22.29 -6.01 0.17
N ILE A 167 21.27 -6.76 0.61
CA ILE A 167 20.82 -6.75 2.01
C ILE A 167 21.96 -7.20 2.92
N HIS A 168 22.65 -8.30 2.57
CA HIS A 168 23.77 -8.80 3.37
C HIS A 168 24.88 -7.75 3.52
N ASN A 169 25.35 -7.16 2.42
CA ASN A 169 26.48 -6.22 2.44
C ASN A 169 26.12 -4.88 3.09
N VAL A 170 24.92 -4.35 2.82
CA VAL A 170 24.49 -3.07 3.40
C VAL A 170 24.18 -3.22 4.89
N ALA A 171 23.43 -4.25 5.30
CA ALA A 171 23.09 -4.45 6.71
C ALA A 171 24.32 -4.72 7.59
N THR A 172 25.32 -5.44 7.07
CA THR A 172 26.55 -5.75 7.83
C THR A 172 27.52 -4.57 7.89
N ALA A 173 27.65 -3.76 6.82
CA ALA A 173 28.63 -2.68 6.75
C ALA A 173 28.08 -1.31 7.20
N HIS A 174 26.77 -1.05 7.04
CA HIS A 174 26.17 0.27 7.27
C HIS A 174 25.23 0.32 8.48
N GLY A 175 25.17 -0.75 9.28
CA GLY A 175 24.47 -0.74 10.59
C GLY A 175 22.96 -0.95 10.54
N GLY A 176 22.40 -1.26 9.36
CA GLY A 176 20.96 -1.34 9.14
C GLY A 176 20.39 0.01 8.72
#